data_AF-A0A359M529-F1
#
_entry.id   AF-A0A359M529-F1
#
_cell.length_a   1.000
_cell.length_b   1.000
_cell.length_c   1.000
_cell.angle_alpha   90.00
_cell.angle_beta   90.00
_cell.angle_gamma   90.00
#
_symmetry.space_group_name_H-M   'P 1'
#
loop_
_entity.id
_entity.type
_entity.pdbx_description
1 polymer ?
#
loop_
_entity_poly.entity_id
_entity_poly.type
_entity_poly.pdbx_seq_one_letter_code
_entity_poly.pdbx_strand_id
1 'polypeptide(L)'
;MVENILFLTELLGLKVYDLKSRLLGRVKDLALVPLIDQHRIDRFLIGGAGYTWLTVRYDQVKRLSLDGIYLLDEQLTPYHSDEYMLRVVRDLLDQQIIDAQGRKVVRVTDITFEKRRERQSDILWLLEVDIGLR
;
A
#
# COMPACT_ATOMS: atom_id res chain seq x y z
N MET A 1 21.65 0.71 6.54
CA MET A 1 20.54 1.55 7.06
C MET A 1 19.68 2.12 5.92
N VAL A 2 19.32 1.31 4.92
CA VAL A 2 18.56 1.76 3.72
C VAL A 2 17.28 0.93 3.51
N GLU A 3 16.96 -0.02 4.39
CA GLU A 3 15.82 -0.96 4.22
C GLU A 3 14.46 -0.43 4.70
N ASN A 4 14.39 0.85 5.10
CA ASN A 4 13.18 1.43 5.67
C ASN A 4 12.44 2.37 4.72
N ILE A 5 13.01 2.76 3.57
CA ILE A 5 12.29 3.57 2.58
C ILE A 5 11.89 2.68 1.43
N LEU A 6 10.64 2.76 1.01
CA LEU A 6 10.07 1.95 -0.06
C LEU A 6 9.20 2.82 -0.95
N PHE A 7 9.26 2.59 -2.26
CA PHE A 7 8.44 3.30 -3.23
C PHE A 7 7.20 2.48 -3.60
N LEU A 8 6.10 3.15 -3.95
CA LEU A 8 4.89 2.47 -4.43
C LEU A 8 5.23 1.55 -5.61
N THR A 9 6.06 2.02 -6.54
CA THR A 9 6.53 1.27 -7.71
C THR A 9 7.22 -0.05 -7.36
N GLU A 10 7.93 -0.11 -6.23
CA GLU A 10 8.58 -1.33 -5.74
C GLU A 10 7.59 -2.28 -5.05
N LEU A 11 6.54 -1.74 -4.43
CA LEU A 11 5.53 -2.51 -3.71
C LEU A 11 4.53 -3.18 -4.66
N LEU A 12 4.20 -2.53 -5.78
CA LEU A 12 3.27 -3.07 -6.75
C LEU A 12 3.81 -4.36 -7.39
N GLY A 13 2.98 -5.39 -7.40
CA GLY A 13 3.34 -6.70 -7.95
C GLY A 13 4.18 -7.58 -7.01
N LEU A 14 4.57 -7.09 -5.83
CA LEU A 14 5.22 -7.92 -4.81
C LEU A 14 4.37 -9.14 -4.49
N LYS A 15 5.03 -10.27 -4.33
CA LYS A 15 4.39 -11.53 -3.96
C LYS A 15 3.95 -11.48 -2.51
N VAL A 16 2.77 -11.99 -2.22
CA VAL A 16 2.25 -12.13 -0.86
C VAL A 16 2.17 -13.61 -0.52
N TYR A 17 2.77 -13.98 0.60
CA TYR A 17 2.93 -15.35 1.04
C TYR A 17 2.21 -15.60 2.35
N ASP A 18 1.64 -16.78 2.43
CA ASP A 18 0.94 -17.31 3.60
C ASP A 18 1.94 -17.77 4.70
N LEU A 19 1.44 -18.31 5.81
CA LEU A 19 2.27 -18.76 6.95
C LEU A 19 3.19 -19.93 6.57
N LYS A 20 2.84 -20.67 5.52
CA LYS A 20 3.59 -21.81 4.95
C LYS A 20 4.45 -21.40 3.76
N SER A 21 4.63 -20.10 3.52
CA SER A 21 5.36 -19.54 2.39
C SER A 21 4.79 -19.91 1.00
N ARG A 22 3.50 -20.24 0.93
CA ARG A 22 2.79 -20.46 -0.35
C ARG A 22 2.33 -19.12 -0.90
N LEU A 23 2.39 -18.97 -2.23
CA LEU A 23 1.98 -17.75 -2.92
C LEU A 23 0.46 -17.59 -2.87
N LEU A 24 -0.03 -16.52 -2.25
CA LEU A 24 -1.45 -16.15 -2.20
C LEU A 24 -1.85 -15.27 -3.39
N GLY A 25 -0.93 -14.40 -3.82
CA GLY A 25 -1.19 -13.44 -4.87
C GLY A 25 -0.11 -12.38 -4.95
N ARG A 26 -0.45 -11.26 -5.55
CA ARG A 26 0.44 -10.11 -5.69
C ARG A 26 -0.26 -8.82 -5.31
N VAL A 27 0.49 -7.87 -4.74
CA VAL A 27 -0.02 -6.53 -4.43
C VAL A 27 -0.51 -5.86 -5.71
N LYS A 28 -1.74 -5.36 -5.68
CA LYS A 28 -2.39 -4.60 -6.75
C LYS A 28 -2.60 -3.15 -6.39
N ASP A 29 -2.79 -2.88 -5.10
CA ASP A 29 -3.01 -1.53 -4.59
C ASP A 29 -2.77 -1.51 -3.07
N LEU A 30 -2.71 -0.31 -2.50
CA LEU A 30 -2.62 -0.04 -1.08
C LEU A 30 -3.78 0.88 -0.72
N ALA A 31 -4.26 0.80 0.52
CA ALA A 31 -5.37 1.60 0.97
C ALA A 31 -5.06 2.26 2.31
N LEU A 32 -5.32 3.56 2.35
CA LEU A 32 -5.36 4.40 3.56
C LEU A 32 -6.80 4.52 4.01
N VAL A 33 -7.01 4.59 5.32
CA VAL A 33 -8.31 4.94 5.91
C VAL A 33 -8.05 6.13 6.84
N PRO A 34 -8.13 7.38 6.34
CA PRO A 34 -7.73 8.57 7.09
C PRO A 34 -8.46 8.78 8.42
N LEU A 35 -9.66 8.21 8.56
CA LEU A 35 -10.42 8.23 9.82
C LEU A 35 -9.81 7.34 10.91
N ILE A 36 -9.02 6.33 10.54
CA ILE A 36 -8.31 5.43 11.46
C ILE A 36 -6.90 5.96 11.68
N ASP A 37 -6.17 6.18 10.58
CA ASP A 37 -4.81 6.74 10.59
C ASP A 37 -4.56 7.44 9.24
N GLN A 38 -4.10 8.68 9.28
CA GLN A 38 -3.91 9.51 8.09
C GLN A 38 -2.65 9.15 7.30
N HIS A 39 -1.68 8.49 7.91
CA HIS A 39 -0.38 8.22 7.31
C HIS A 39 -0.11 6.73 7.15
N ARG A 40 -0.65 5.86 8.01
CA ARG A 40 -0.41 4.42 7.93
C ARG A 40 -1.30 3.76 6.89
N ILE A 41 -0.70 3.01 5.96
CA ILE A 41 -1.43 2.08 5.10
C ILE A 41 -2.19 1.09 5.98
N ASP A 42 -3.52 1.10 5.89
CA ASP A 42 -4.38 0.19 6.66
C ASP A 42 -4.41 -1.20 6.00
N ARG A 43 -4.41 -1.23 4.66
CA ARG A 43 -4.70 -2.43 3.87
C ARG A 43 -3.82 -2.56 2.63
N PHE A 44 -3.37 -3.78 2.37
CA PHE A 44 -2.81 -4.19 1.10
C PHE A 44 -3.89 -4.94 0.31
N LEU A 45 -4.09 -4.53 -0.94
CA LEU A 45 -5.02 -5.17 -1.86
C LEU A 45 -4.24 -6.15 -2.71
N ILE A 46 -4.59 -7.42 -2.63
CA ILE A 46 -3.88 -8.49 -3.33
C ILE A 46 -4.79 -9.12 -4.39
N GLY A 47 -4.23 -9.38 -5.56
CA GLY A 47 -4.87 -10.11 -6.65
C GLY A 47 -4.23 -11.47 -6.84
N GLY A 48 -5.07 -12.51 -6.94
CA GLY A 48 -4.66 -13.89 -7.24
C GLY A 48 -5.13 -14.36 -8.62
N ALA A 49 -5.28 -15.68 -8.79
CA ALA A 49 -5.79 -16.29 -10.02
C ALA A 49 -7.30 -16.08 -10.25
N GLY A 50 -8.03 -15.64 -9.22
CA GLY A 50 -9.46 -15.31 -9.29
C GLY A 50 -9.73 -13.86 -9.64
N TYR A 51 -11.00 -13.53 -9.86
CA TYR A 51 -11.47 -12.18 -10.21
C TYR A 51 -11.60 -11.24 -9.01
N THR A 52 -11.65 -11.78 -7.79
CA THR A 52 -11.87 -11.01 -6.55
C THR A 52 -10.54 -10.66 -5.91
N TRP A 53 -10.35 -9.38 -5.58
CA TRP A 53 -9.22 -8.95 -4.78
C TRP A 53 -9.46 -9.29 -3.31
N LEU A 54 -8.39 -9.66 -2.60
CA LEU A 54 -8.41 -9.88 -1.17
C LEU A 54 -7.72 -8.73 -0.45
N THR A 55 -8.10 -8.52 0.80
CA THR A 55 -7.55 -7.49 1.67
C THR A 55 -6.69 -8.15 2.75
N VAL A 56 -5.47 -7.64 2.91
CA VAL A 56 -4.57 -7.93 4.03
C VAL A 56 -4.47 -6.68 4.89
N ARG A 57 -4.79 -6.76 6.18
CA ARG A 57 -4.61 -5.64 7.12
C ARG A 57 -3.14 -5.46 7.48
N TYR A 58 -2.76 -4.24 7.80
CA TYR A 58 -1.39 -3.88 8.16
C TYR A 58 -0.83 -4.73 9.31
N ASP A 59 -1.66 -5.10 10.28
CA ASP A 59 -1.26 -5.89 11.45
C ASP A 59 -1.08 -7.38 11.13
N GLN A 60 -1.50 -7.85 9.96
CA GLN A 60 -1.27 -9.23 9.49
C GLN A 60 0.08 -9.39 8.79
N VAL A 61 0.85 -8.33 8.55
CA VAL A 61 2.13 -8.40 7.81
C VAL A 61 3.30 -8.67 8.74
N LYS A 62 3.83 -9.90 8.76
CA LYS A 62 5.00 -10.29 9.59
C LYS A 62 6.29 -9.63 9.15
N ARG A 63 6.52 -9.64 7.84
CA ARG A 63 7.75 -9.17 7.20
C ARG A 63 7.40 -8.57 5.85
N LEU A 64 7.93 -7.39 5.61
CA LEU A 64 7.87 -6.72 4.33
C LEU A 64 9.27 -6.39 3.83
N SER A 65 9.58 -6.92 2.65
CA SER A 65 10.82 -6.65 1.92
C SER A 65 10.60 -6.81 0.41
N LEU A 66 11.59 -6.45 -0.38
CA LEU A 66 11.51 -6.49 -1.86
C LEU A 66 11.40 -7.92 -2.43
N ASP A 67 11.67 -8.96 -1.63
CA ASP A 67 11.41 -10.36 -1.97
C ASP A 67 9.92 -10.77 -1.84
N GLY A 68 9.16 -10.03 -1.02
CA GLY A 68 7.72 -10.20 -0.83
C GLY A 68 7.21 -9.82 0.56
N ILE A 69 5.90 -10.00 0.71
CA ILE A 69 5.15 -9.80 1.96
C ILE A 69 4.85 -11.17 2.56
N TYR A 70 5.16 -11.37 3.84
CA TYR A 70 4.91 -12.61 4.57
C TYR A 70 3.92 -12.35 5.69
N LEU A 71 2.88 -13.17 5.80
CA LEU A 71 1.79 -12.94 6.75
C LEU A 71 2.00 -13.62 8.11
N LEU A 72 1.42 -13.03 9.15
CA LEU A 72 1.24 -13.60 10.50
C LEU A 72 -0.05 -14.41 10.59
N ASP A 73 -1.05 -14.05 9.80
CA ASP A 73 -2.39 -14.62 9.79
C ASP A 73 -2.94 -14.69 8.34
N GLU A 74 -3.79 -15.66 8.08
CA GLU A 74 -4.38 -15.96 6.76
C GLU A 74 -5.88 -15.61 6.70
N GLN A 75 -6.42 -14.86 7.67
CA GLN A 75 -7.81 -14.40 7.63
C GLN A 75 -7.97 -13.22 6.66
N LEU A 76 -8.01 -13.56 5.37
CA LEU A 76 -8.20 -12.59 4.29
C LEU A 76 -9.67 -12.36 4.02
N THR A 77 -10.05 -11.11 3.79
CA THR A 77 -11.42 -10.75 3.43
C THR A 77 -11.50 -10.28 1.98
N PRO A 78 -12.60 -10.56 1.26
CA PRO A 78 -12.85 -9.96 -0.04
C PRO A 78 -12.78 -8.43 0.04
N TYR A 79 -12.19 -7.82 -0.98
CA TYR A 79 -12.22 -6.37 -1.13
C TYR A 79 -13.64 -5.90 -1.40
N HIS A 80 -14.07 -4.92 -0.61
CA HIS A 80 -15.26 -4.12 -0.85
C HIS A 80 -14.84 -2.65 -0.84
N SER A 81 -15.40 -1.85 -1.75
CA SER A 81 -15.18 -0.40 -1.71
C SER A 81 -15.80 0.18 -0.44
N ASP A 82 -15.05 1.05 0.21
CA ASP A 82 -15.48 1.84 1.37
C ASP A 82 -15.31 3.32 0.98
N GLU A 83 -16.28 4.16 1.29
CA GLU A 83 -16.26 5.59 0.95
C GLU A 83 -15.13 6.34 1.66
N TYR A 84 -14.68 5.83 2.81
CA TYR A 84 -13.60 6.44 3.59
C TYR A 84 -12.22 5.86 3.26
N MET A 85 -12.16 4.91 2.32
CA MET A 85 -10.92 4.29 1.89
C MET A 85 -10.36 5.01 0.67
N LEU A 86 -9.14 5.53 0.84
CA LEU A 86 -8.36 6.13 -0.22
C LEU A 86 -7.40 5.09 -0.79
N ARG A 87 -7.61 4.69 -2.04
CA ARG A 87 -6.74 3.73 -2.72
C ARG A 87 -5.58 4.46 -3.38
N VAL A 88 -4.37 4.08 -3.04
CA VAL A 88 -3.16 4.80 -3.44
C VAL A 88 -2.97 4.78 -4.96
N VAL A 89 -3.10 3.61 -5.61
CA VAL A 89 -2.96 3.52 -7.07
C VAL A 89 -4.16 4.12 -7.79
N ARG A 90 -5.38 3.83 -7.32
CA ARG A 90 -6.61 4.29 -8.01
C ARG A 90 -6.79 5.80 -7.89
N ASP A 91 -6.60 6.34 -6.69
CA ASP A 91 -7.04 7.68 -6.30
C ASP A 91 -5.90 8.69 -6.15
N LEU A 92 -4.63 8.26 -6.13
CA LEU A 92 -3.49 9.17 -6.03
C LEU A 92 -2.52 9.05 -7.21
N LEU A 93 -2.05 7.85 -7.54
CA LEU A 93 -1.06 7.67 -8.60
C LEU A 93 -1.60 8.16 -9.94
N ASP A 94 -0.78 8.89 -10.69
CA ASP A 94 -1.13 9.47 -12.00
C ASP A 94 -2.30 10.46 -12.00
N GLN A 95 -2.81 10.84 -10.83
CA GLN A 95 -3.86 11.83 -10.71
C GLN A 95 -3.31 13.25 -10.87
N GLN A 96 -4.16 14.10 -11.43
CA GLN A 96 -3.92 15.54 -11.50
C GLN A 96 -4.44 16.19 -10.23
N ILE A 97 -3.55 16.82 -9.48
CA ILE A 97 -3.86 17.59 -8.28
C ILE A 97 -3.52 19.07 -8.50
N ILE A 98 -4.15 19.95 -7.74
CA ILE A 98 -3.90 21.40 -7.81
C ILE A 98 -2.94 21.77 -6.68
N ASP A 99 -1.96 22.64 -6.95
CA ASP A 99 -1.09 23.17 -5.92
C ASP A 99 -1.89 23.93 -4.84
N ALA A 100 -1.30 24.09 -3.66
CA ALA A 100 -1.99 24.72 -2.53
C ALA A 100 -2.40 26.18 -2.79
N GLN A 101 -1.86 26.84 -3.82
CA GLN A 101 -2.21 28.21 -4.20
C GLN A 101 -3.21 28.27 -5.36
N GLY A 102 -3.68 27.13 -5.87
CA GLY A 102 -4.60 27.08 -7.00
C GLY A 102 -3.98 27.44 -8.35
N ARG A 103 -2.65 27.59 -8.45
CA ARG A 103 -1.99 28.19 -9.61
C ARG A 103 -1.57 27.19 -10.66
N LYS A 104 -1.30 25.95 -10.24
CA LYS A 104 -0.75 24.90 -11.11
C LYS A 104 -1.44 23.57 -10.87
N VAL A 105 -1.69 22.86 -11.96
CA VAL A 105 -2.04 21.44 -11.94
C VAL A 105 -0.75 20.62 -12.07
N VAL A 106 -0.53 19.72 -11.12
CA VAL A 106 0.61 18.80 -11.09
C VAL A 106 0.12 17.35 -11.11
N ARG A 107 0.97 16.42 -11.55
CA ARG A 107 0.65 14.98 -11.60
C ARG A 107 1.45 14.25 -10.54
N VAL A 108 0.81 13.37 -9.77
CA VAL A 108 1.49 12.48 -8.85
C VAL A 108 2.26 11.43 -9.65
N THR A 109 3.57 11.31 -9.38
CA THR A 109 4.48 10.43 -10.13
C THR A 109 4.85 9.19 -9.34
N ASP A 110 5.13 9.34 -8.03
CA ASP A 110 5.37 8.21 -7.14
C ASP A 110 4.99 8.59 -5.70
N ILE A 111 4.98 7.60 -4.83
CA ILE A 111 4.65 7.76 -3.41
C ILE A 111 5.68 6.99 -2.59
N THR A 112 6.25 7.67 -1.61
CA THR A 112 7.33 7.16 -0.76
C THR A 112 6.79 6.79 0.61
N PHE A 113 7.18 5.60 1.08
CA PHE A 113 6.79 5.05 2.37
C PHE A 113 7.98 4.82 3.28
N GLU A 114 7.76 5.00 4.58
CA GLU A 114 8.61 4.46 5.63
C GLU A 114 8.06 3.12 6.11
N LYS A 115 8.86 2.07 6.00
CA LYS A 115 8.61 0.82 6.71
C LYS A 115 8.98 0.99 8.18
N ARG A 116 8.02 0.76 9.06
CA ARG A 116 8.18 0.76 10.51
C ARG A 116 7.81 -0.61 11.08
N ARG A 117 8.29 -0.89 12.29
CA ARG A 117 7.91 -2.07 13.05
C ARG A 117 6.91 -1.69 14.13
N GLU A 118 5.72 -2.29 14.11
CA GLU A 118 4.71 -2.14 15.17
C GLU A 118 4.35 -3.52 15.72
N ARG A 119 4.66 -3.76 17.00
CA ARG A 119 4.52 -5.07 17.65
C ARG A 119 5.25 -6.18 16.87
N GLN A 120 4.51 -7.05 16.20
CA GLN A 120 5.03 -8.17 15.42
C GLN A 120 4.98 -7.92 13.90
N SER A 121 4.50 -6.74 13.50
CA SER A 121 4.13 -6.45 12.11
C SER A 121 4.98 -5.34 11.50
N ASP A 122 5.32 -5.51 10.23
CA ASP A 122 5.90 -4.45 9.42
C ASP A 122 4.77 -3.61 8.80
N ILE A 123 4.78 -2.31 9.07
CA ILE A 123 3.77 -1.37 8.62
C ILE A 123 4.39 -0.35 7.67
N LEU A 124 3.57 0.24 6.80
CA LEU A 124 3.99 1.32 5.91
C LEU A 124 3.36 2.63 6.33
N TRP A 125 4.18 3.65 6.50
CA TRP A 125 3.77 5.03 6.73
C TRP A 125 4.04 5.85 5.48
N LEU A 126 3.05 6.58 4.99
CA LEU A 126 3.20 7.56 3.93
C LEU A 126 4.14 8.66 4.41
N LEU A 127 5.23 8.88 3.68
CA LEU A 127 6.17 9.98 3.93
C LEU A 127 5.93 11.13 2.98
N GLU A 128 6.01 10.84 1.67
CA GLU A 128 6.03 11.87 0.63
C GLU A 128 5.23 11.41 -0.59
N VAL A 129 4.68 12.40 -1.30
CA VAL A 129 4.01 12.22 -2.58
C VAL A 129 4.77 13.03 -3.61
N ASP A 130 5.41 12.35 -4.54
CA ASP A 130 6.23 12.99 -5.57
C ASP A 130 5.35 13.56 -6.67
N ILE A 131 5.58 14.84 -7.00
CA ILE A 131 4.85 15.55 -8.04
C ILE A 131 5.77 15.87 -9.21
N GLY A 132 5.29 15.61 -10.43
CA GLY A 132 6.02 15.91 -11.65
C GLY A 132 6.13 17.42 -11.86
N LEU A 133 7.35 17.92 -12.11
CA LEU A 133 7.59 19.29 -12.54
C LEU A 133 7.29 19.41 -14.04
N ARG A 134 6.19 20.10 -14.37
CA ARG A 134 5.93 20.61 -15.73
C ARG A 134 6.19 22.10 -15.81
#